data_AF-A0A1V5VUN5-F1
#
_entry.id   AF-A0A1V5VUN5-F1
#
_cell.length_a   1.000
_cell.length_b   1.000
_cell.length_c   1.000
_cell.angle_alpha   90.00
_cell.angle_beta   90.00
_cell.angle_gamma   90.00
#
_symmetry.space_group_name_H-M   'P 1'
#
loop_
_entity.id
_entity.type
_entity.pdbx_description
1 polymer ?
#
loop_
_entity_poly.entity_id
_entity_poly.type
_entity_poly.pdbx_seq_one_letter_code
_entity_poly.pdbx_strand_id
1 'polypeptide(L)'
;MCPLRGGFFLSYFMSQHLNLPISYIEISSYAGKEQRRFQIGIKPELIEGKFLLCDDIYDSGNTIKKIHSMYPQVEFDTICLVSKVKDAGVTYGVLVEKDRWVDFFWEVM
;
A
#
# COMPACT_ATOMS: atom_id res chain seq x y z
N MET A 1 7.63 2.95 -3.33
CA MET A 1 6.90 3.49 -2.17
C MET A 1 6.40 2.33 -1.33
N CYS A 2 6.76 2.34 -0.04
CA CYS A 2 6.45 1.30 0.93
C CYS A 2 5.54 1.85 2.03
N PRO A 3 4.21 1.62 1.97
CA PRO A 3 3.32 1.84 3.11
C PRO A 3 3.68 0.88 4.24
N LEU A 4 4.04 1.44 5.40
CA LEU A 4 4.33 0.66 6.58
C LEU A 4 3.04 0.37 7.37
N ARG A 5 2.91 -0.80 8.00
CA ARG A 5 3.89 -1.90 8.03
C ARG A 5 3.67 -2.95 6.93
N GLY A 6 2.42 -3.14 6.51
CA GLY A 6 1.98 -4.24 5.63
C GLY A 6 2.79 -4.37 4.34
N GLY A 7 3.00 -3.25 3.64
CA GLY A 7 3.76 -3.22 2.38
C GLY A 7 5.26 -3.51 2.49
N PHE A 8 5.82 -3.68 3.70
CA PHE A 8 7.27 -3.85 3.91
C PHE A 8 7.85 -5.05 3.14
N PHE A 9 7.26 -6.24 3.32
CA PHE A 9 7.80 -7.46 2.72
C PHE A 9 7.77 -7.44 1.19
N LEU A 10 6.65 -6.99 0.60
CA LEU A 10 6.56 -6.85 -0.86
C LEU A 10 7.51 -5.76 -1.37
N SER A 11 7.55 -4.60 -0.70
CA SER A 11 8.44 -3.50 -1.10
C SER A 11 9.91 -3.91 -1.09
N TYR A 12 10.33 -4.62 -0.04
CA TYR A 12 11.69 -5.14 0.07
C TYR A 12 11.99 -6.17 -1.03
N PHE A 13 11.10 -7.14 -1.23
CA PHE A 13 11.25 -8.14 -2.29
C PHE A 13 11.40 -7.48 -3.66
N MET A 14 10.53 -6.54 -4.01
CA MET A 14 10.57 -5.85 -5.30
C MET A 14 11.82 -4.98 -5.45
N SER A 15 12.23 -4.27 -4.39
CA SER A 15 13.44 -3.45 -4.39
C SER A 15 14.68 -4.27 -4.71
N GLN A 16 14.83 -5.45 -4.12
CA GLN A 16 15.96 -6.34 -4.39
C GLN A 16 15.96 -6.86 -5.83
N HIS A 17 14.79 -7.27 -6.34
CA HIS A 17 14.69 -7.86 -7.68
C HIS A 17 14.79 -6.85 -8.81
N LEU A 18 14.33 -5.62 -8.58
CA LEU A 18 14.36 -4.53 -9.57
C LEU A 18 15.56 -3.59 -9.39
N ASN A 19 16.36 -3.78 -8.34
CA ASN A 19 17.45 -2.89 -7.94
C ASN A 19 16.98 -1.42 -7.78
N LEU A 20 15.87 -1.22 -7.06
CA LEU A 20 15.25 0.09 -6.84
C LEU A 20 15.35 0.53 -5.37
N PRO A 21 15.55 1.83 -5.08
CA PRO A 21 15.52 2.33 -3.69
C PRO A 21 14.10 2.31 -3.10
N ILE A 22 14.00 2.30 -1.78
CA ILE A 22 12.71 2.30 -1.06
C ILE A 22 12.51 3.64 -0.34
N SER A 23 11.37 4.28 -0.61
CA SER A 23 10.82 5.36 0.23
C SER A 23 9.71 4.78 1.11
N TYR A 24 9.79 5.00 2.42
CA TYR A 24 8.80 4.53 3.39
C TYR A 24 7.78 5.60 3.70
N ILE A 25 6.50 5.23 3.79
CA ILE A 25 5.44 6.08 4.35
C ILE A 25 4.76 5.34 5.49
N GLU A 26 4.74 5.94 6.68
CA GLU A 26 3.99 5.39 7.81
C GLU A 26 2.59 6.00 7.77
N ILE A 27 1.60 5.14 7.50
CA ILE A 27 0.20 5.52 7.37
C ILE A 27 -0.66 4.53 8.14
N SER A 28 -1.50 5.03 9.03
CA SER A 28 -2.46 4.23 9.79
C SER A 28 -3.85 4.82 9.68
N SER A 29 -4.86 3.95 9.61
CA SER A 29 -6.27 4.34 9.57
C SER A 29 -6.94 3.91 10.87
N TYR A 30 -7.39 4.87 11.68
CA TYR A 30 -8.19 4.59 12.87
C TYR A 30 -9.69 4.71 12.55
N ALA A 31 -10.45 3.66 12.84
CA ALA A 31 -11.91 3.71 12.82
C ALA A 31 -12.42 4.17 14.19
N GLY A 32 -12.51 5.48 14.40
CA GLY A 32 -13.31 6.06 15.48
C GLY A 32 -14.79 6.14 15.10
N LYS A 33 -15.69 6.28 16.09
CA LYS A 33 -17.16 6.29 15.90
C LYS A 33 -17.71 7.35 14.94
N GLU A 34 -16.93 8.35 14.52
CA GLU A 34 -17.44 9.46 13.70
C GLU A 34 -16.73 9.75 12.38
N GLN A 35 -15.50 9.25 12.12
CA GLN A 35 -14.82 9.42 10.82
C GLN A 35 -13.51 8.62 10.79
N ARG A 36 -13.21 7.93 9.68
CA ARG A 36 -11.87 7.36 9.43
C ARG A 36 -10.88 8.52 9.25
N ARG A 37 -10.02 8.77 10.24
CA ARG A 37 -8.89 9.69 10.09
C ARG A 37 -7.61 8.90 9.85
N PHE A 38 -6.89 9.30 8.81
CA PHE A 38 -5.53 8.80 8.57
C PHE A 38 -4.56 9.57 9.48
N GLN A 39 -3.68 8.83 10.16
CA GLN A 39 -2.50 9.39 10.81
C GLN A 39 -1.29 9.08 9.93
N ILE A 40 -0.42 10.07 9.76
CA ILE A 40 0.81 9.95 8.98
C ILE A 40 1.97 10.20 9.95
N GLY A 41 2.82 9.20 10.14
CA GLY A 41 4.00 9.31 11.01
C GLY A 41 5.22 9.79 10.24
N ILE A 42 5.62 9.02 9.23
CA ILE A 42 6.71 9.28 8.30
C ILE A 42 6.08 9.61 6.95
N LYS A 43 6.39 10.79 6.41
CA LYS A 43 6.02 11.21 5.06
C LYS A 43 7.28 11.61 4.29
N PRO A 44 7.74 10.80 3.32
CA PRO A 44 8.93 11.13 2.54
C PRO A 44 8.61 12.23 1.53
N GLU A 45 9.58 13.08 1.24
CA GLU A 45 9.50 13.95 0.07
C GLU A 45 9.75 13.13 -1.20
N LEU A 46 8.86 13.26 -2.18
CA LEU A 46 9.00 12.62 -3.48
C LEU A 46 9.16 13.69 -4.54
N ILE A 47 10.20 13.53 -5.35
CA ILE A 47 10.33 14.28 -6.61
C ILE A 47 9.30 13.78 -7.63
N GLU A 48 9.02 14.60 -8.63
CA GLU A 48 8.21 14.19 -9.79
C GLU A 48 8.81 12.96 -10.46
N GLY A 49 7.96 12.04 -10.88
CA GLY A 49 8.38 10.81 -11.55
C GLY A 49 7.44 9.64 -11.31
N LYS A 50 7.92 8.47 -11.71
CA LYS A 50 7.18 7.21 -11.65
C LYS A 50 7.66 6.33 -10.50
N PHE A 51 6.73 5.88 -9.67
CA PHE A 51 7.00 5.08 -8.47
C PHE A 51 6.19 3.80 -8.48
N LEU A 52 6.79 2.71 -8.03
CA LEU A 52 6.07 1.48 -7.71
C LEU A 52 5.56 1.56 -6.26
N LEU A 53 4.25 1.54 -6.06
CA LEU A 53 3.60 1.45 -4.74
C LEU A 53 3.28 -0.02 -4.43
N CYS A 54 3.88 -0.56 -3.37
CA CYS A 54 3.76 -1.97 -3.01
C CYS A 54 3.06 -2.12 -1.65
N ASP A 55 1.84 -2.65 -1.62
CA ASP A 55 1.12 -2.94 -0.37
C ASP A 55 0.88 -4.44 -0.21
N ASP A 56 0.51 -4.90 0.98
CA ASP A 56 0.15 -6.30 1.18
C ASP A 56 -1.25 -6.62 0.63
N ILE A 57 -2.23 -5.78 0.92
CA ILE A 57 -3.63 -6.00 0.56
C ILE A 57 -4.35 -4.75 0.07
N TYR A 58 -5.03 -4.88 -1.08
CA TYR A 58 -6.09 -3.97 -1.48
C TYR A 58 -7.42 -4.45 -0.88
N ASP A 59 -7.77 -3.98 0.32
CA ASP A 59 -9.07 -4.29 0.95
C ASP A 59 -10.15 -3.33 0.44
N SER A 60 -10.25 -2.13 1.01
CA SER A 60 -11.15 -1.08 0.50
C SER A 60 -10.47 -0.10 -0.48
N GLY A 61 -9.15 -0.17 -0.59
CA GLY A 61 -8.33 0.76 -1.38
C GLY A 61 -8.10 2.13 -0.75
N ASN A 62 -8.57 2.37 0.49
CA ASN A 62 -8.51 3.71 1.08
C ASN A 62 -7.06 4.17 1.32
N THR A 63 -6.18 3.27 1.79
CA THR A 63 -4.77 3.57 2.02
C THR A 63 -4.09 4.01 0.72
N ILE A 64 -4.25 3.22 -0.34
CA ILE A 64 -3.69 3.52 -1.67
C ILE A 64 -4.23 4.84 -2.21
N LYS A 65 -5.56 5.06 -2.21
CA LYS A 65 -6.17 6.33 -2.63
C LYS A 65 -5.63 7.51 -1.83
N LYS A 66 -5.43 7.34 -0.51
CA LYS A 66 -4.85 8.38 0.34
C LYS A 66 -3.40 8.68 -0.07
N ILE A 67 -2.58 7.67 -0.34
CA ILE A 67 -1.20 7.85 -0.81
C ILE A 67 -1.16 8.59 -2.14
N HIS A 68 -1.96 8.17 -3.12
CA HIS A 68 -2.09 8.87 -4.40
C HIS A 68 -2.46 10.34 -4.21
N SER A 69 -3.46 10.64 -3.36
CA SER A 69 -3.87 12.03 -3.07
C SER A 69 -2.80 12.87 -2.35
N MET A 70 -1.84 12.24 -1.66
CA MET A 70 -0.77 12.95 -0.95
C MET A 70 0.40 13.34 -1.85
N TYR A 71 0.49 12.74 -3.04
CA TYR A 71 1.53 13.00 -4.05
C TYR A 71 0.90 13.11 -5.44
N PRO A 72 0.06 14.14 -5.70
CA PRO A 72 -0.62 14.32 -6.98
C PRO A 72 0.33 14.51 -8.18
N GLN A 73 1.60 14.87 -7.91
CA GLN A 73 2.65 15.02 -8.91
C GLN A 73 3.38 13.71 -9.27
N VAL A 74 3.03 12.59 -8.62
CA VAL A 74 3.71 11.31 -8.80
C VAL A 74 2.81 10.33 -9.54
N GLU A 75 3.35 9.66 -10.57
CA GLU A 75 2.70 8.53 -11.22
C GLU A 75 2.98 7.25 -10.42
N PHE A 76 1.94 6.59 -9.91
CA PHE A 76 2.08 5.33 -9.20
C PHE A 76 1.57 4.15 -10.02
N ASP A 77 2.47 3.21 -10.33
CA ASP A 77 2.07 1.83 -10.59
C ASP A 77 1.87 1.15 -9.23
N THR A 78 0.68 0.63 -8.97
CA THR A 78 0.36 0.04 -7.65
C THR A 78 0.24 -1.47 -7.76
N ILE A 79 0.94 -2.20 -6.91
CA ILE A 79 0.81 -3.65 -6.79
C ILE A 79 0.50 -4.04 -5.35
N CYS A 80 -0.29 -5.10 -5.20
CA CYS A 80 -0.56 -5.74 -3.93
C CYS A 80 -0.24 -7.23 -4.02
N LEU A 81 0.01 -7.91 -2.90
CA LEU A 81 0.01 -9.38 -2.91
C LEU A 81 -1.41 -9.88 -3.16
N VAL A 82 -2.39 -9.26 -2.49
CA VAL A 82 -3.79 -9.66 -2.50
C VAL A 82 -4.69 -8.47 -2.82
N SER A 83 -5.77 -8.72 -3.56
CA SER A 83 -6.87 -7.77 -3.73
C SER A 83 -8.20 -8.43 -3.35
N LYS A 84 -9.03 -7.72 -2.59
CA LYS A 84 -10.43 -8.09 -2.31
C LYS A 84 -11.42 -7.44 -3.27
N VAL A 85 -10.94 -6.60 -4.17
CA VAL A 85 -11.74 -5.85 -5.14
C VAL A 85 -11.31 -6.25 -6.55
N LYS A 86 -12.23 -6.84 -7.32
CA LYS A 86 -11.97 -7.35 -8.67
C LYS A 86 -11.49 -6.25 -9.61
N ASP A 87 -12.16 -5.10 -9.59
CA ASP A 87 -11.85 -3.94 -10.42
C ASP A 87 -10.99 -2.91 -9.66
N ALA A 88 -10.08 -3.40 -8.80
CA ALA A 88 -9.11 -2.54 -8.14
C ALA A 88 -8.21 -1.89 -9.19
N GLY A 89 -7.94 -0.58 -9.06
CA GLY A 89 -7.01 0.14 -9.91
C GLY A 89 -5.54 -0.18 -9.63
N VAL A 90 -5.21 -1.46 -9.46
CA VAL A 90 -3.86 -1.97 -9.22
C VAL A 90 -3.36 -2.72 -10.45
N THR A 91 -2.06 -2.61 -10.72
CA THR A 91 -1.37 -3.31 -11.80
C THR A 91 -1.33 -4.82 -11.54
N TYR A 92 -1.24 -5.24 -10.27
CA TYR A 92 -1.25 -6.65 -9.88
C TYR A 92 -1.81 -6.85 -8.47
N GLY A 93 -2.54 -7.94 -8.28
CA GLY A 93 -2.96 -8.44 -6.98
C GLY A 93 -3.74 -9.75 -7.15
N VAL A 94 -3.45 -10.75 -6.31
CA VAL A 94 -4.20 -12.01 -6.34
C VAL A 94 -5.60 -11.76 -5.80
N LEU A 95 -6.62 -11.97 -6.63
CA LEU A 95 -8.01 -11.79 -6.21
C LEU A 95 -8.39 -12.86 -5.18
N VAL A 96 -8.87 -12.41 -4.03
CA VAL A 96 -9.46 -13.26 -3.00
C VAL A 96 -10.90 -12.83 -2.73
N GLU A 97 -11.68 -13.71 -2.10
CA GLU A 97 -13.03 -13.40 -1.67
C GLU A 97 -13.04 -12.23 -0.68
N LYS A 98 -14.01 -11.34 -0.84
CA LYS A 98 -14.12 -10.10 -0.05
C LYS A 98 -14.14 -10.37 1.46
N ASP A 99 -14.91 -11.36 1.88
CA ASP A 99 -15.14 -11.67 3.30
C ASP A 99 -14.08 -12.64 3.86
N ARG A 100 -13.16 -13.13 3.02
CA ARG A 100 -12.07 -13.99 3.47
C ARG A 100 -11.06 -13.18 4.27
N TRP A 101 -10.77 -13.64 5.48
CA TRP A 101 -9.64 -13.14 6.25
C TRP A 101 -8.32 -13.63 5.64
N VAL A 102 -7.32 -12.77 5.59
CA VAL A 102 -6.01 -13.07 5.01
C VAL A 102 -4.97 -12.92 6.11
N ASP A 103 -4.44 -14.04 6.59
CA ASP A 103 -3.36 -14.07 7.56
C ASP A 103 -2.02 -14.00 6.84
N PHE A 104 -1.34 -12.87 6.96
CA PHE A 104 0.03 -12.74 6.47
C PHE A 104 1.02 -13.32 7.49
N PHE A 105 2.05 -14.01 7.01
CA PHE A 105 3.00 -14.73 7.88
C PHE A 105 3.75 -13.83 8.88
N TRP A 106 3.82 -12.52 8.62
CA TRP A 106 4.44 -11.53 9.52
C TRP A 106 3.50 -10.99 10.60
N GLU A 107 2.20 -11.29 10.55
CA GLU A 107 1.21 -10.84 11.53
C GLU A 107 0.87 -11.92 12.56
N VAL A 108 1.15 -13.19 12.25
CA VAL A 108 0.74 -14.36 13.04
C VAL A 108 1.87 -15.05 13.81
N MET A 109 2.92 -14.29 14.19
CA MET A 109 4.01 -14.81 15.03
C MET A 109 3.55 -15.18 16.44
#